data_AF-A0A7S0NNI4-F1
#
_entry.id   AF-A0A7S0NNI4-F1
#
_cell.length_a   1.000
_cell.length_b   1.000
_cell.length_c   1.000
_cell.angle_alpha   90.00
_cell.angle_beta   90.00
_cell.angle_gamma   90.00
#
_symmetry.space_group_name_H-M   'P 1'
#
loop_
_entity.id
_entity.type
_entity.pdbx_description
1 polymer ?
#
loop_
_entity_poly.entity_id
_entity_poly.type
_entity_poly.pdbx_seq_one_letter_code
_entity_poly.pdbx_strand_id
1 'polypeptide(L)'
;LDCWGPVINLNRDPRWGRNGEGGLEDAYAMGELARAWTSGFQSPRPAKGAGDGRRVLLQGVMTLKHMAANSLENTAPYDRHNFDAGEAHGVDRFVLADYYLRPFERAIRGADARGIMCSYNAVLGVPACLSSLLRDARAQWGFRGYVTSDSDSVANAWQDHRYVRDARTATALALVD
;
A
#
# COMPACT_ATOMS: atom_id res chain seq x y z
N LEU A 1 1.87 -13.94 -12.40
CA LEU A 1 1.65 -12.56 -12.85
C LEU A 1 1.13 -11.77 -11.67
N ASP A 2 1.85 -10.73 -11.29
CA ASP A 2 1.39 -9.71 -10.36
C ASP A 2 1.25 -8.38 -11.09
N CYS A 3 0.41 -7.50 -10.54
CA CYS A 3 0.20 -6.15 -11.04
C CYS A 3 0.33 -5.18 -9.87
N TRP A 4 1.13 -4.12 -10.07
CA TRP A 4 1.25 -3.01 -9.13
C TRP A 4 0.08 -2.04 -9.28
N GLY A 5 -1.09 -2.53 -8.89
CA GLY A 5 -2.35 -1.81 -8.90
C GLY A 5 -3.41 -2.53 -8.06
N PRO A 6 -4.46 -1.80 -7.63
CA PRO A 6 -4.76 -0.42 -7.99
C PRO A 6 -4.07 0.58 -7.05
N VAL A 7 -4.04 1.86 -7.43
CA VAL A 7 -3.82 2.93 -6.46
C VAL A 7 -5.12 3.10 -5.65
N ILE A 8 -5.03 2.88 -4.34
CA ILE A 8 -6.18 2.98 -3.43
C ILE A 8 -5.97 4.05 -2.35
N ASN A 9 -4.95 4.89 -2.51
CA ASN A 9 -4.80 6.11 -1.74
C ASN A 9 -6.00 7.03 -2.00
N LEU A 10 -6.37 7.78 -0.97
CA LEU A 10 -7.52 8.67 -1.01
C LEU A 10 -7.12 10.01 -1.60
N ASN A 11 -7.95 10.53 -2.50
CA ASN A 11 -7.77 11.83 -3.15
C ASN A 11 -8.11 12.99 -2.18
N ARG A 12 -7.45 13.02 -1.01
CA ARG A 12 -7.73 13.99 0.07
C ARG A 12 -7.32 15.41 -0.32
N ASP A 13 -6.20 15.55 -1.02
CA ASP A 13 -5.71 16.85 -1.49
C ASP A 13 -5.91 16.95 -3.01
N PRO A 14 -6.75 17.88 -3.50
CA PRO A 14 -7.02 18.02 -4.94
C PRO A 14 -5.77 18.39 -5.76
N ARG A 15 -4.70 18.86 -5.10
CA ARG A 15 -3.43 19.22 -5.75
C ARG A 15 -2.51 18.02 -5.99
N TRP A 16 -2.81 16.85 -5.41
CA TRP A 16 -1.98 15.67 -5.59
C TRP A 16 -1.94 15.25 -7.06
N GLY A 17 -0.74 15.27 -7.66
CA GLY A 17 -0.53 15.05 -9.09
C GLY A 17 -0.93 13.65 -9.59
N ARG A 18 -1.18 12.69 -8.69
CA ARG A 18 -1.62 11.33 -9.01
C ARG A 18 -3.08 11.06 -8.64
N ASN A 19 -3.88 12.10 -8.39
CA ASN A 19 -5.32 11.98 -8.16
C ASN A 19 -6.04 11.24 -9.31
N GLY A 20 -5.51 11.26 -10.53
CA GLY A 20 -6.06 10.50 -11.67
C GLY A 20 -5.82 8.98 -11.61
N GLU A 21 -4.92 8.49 -10.75
CA GLU A 21 -4.69 7.06 -10.54
C GLU A 21 -5.57 6.49 -9.42
N GLY A 22 -5.87 7.32 -8.41
CA GLY A 22 -6.75 7.00 -7.29
C GLY A 22 -8.22 7.12 -7.67
N GLY A 23 -9.08 6.39 -6.95
CA GLY A 23 -10.50 6.32 -7.28
C GLY A 23 -11.32 7.44 -6.68
N LEU A 24 -11.14 7.73 -5.39
CA LEU A 24 -12.13 8.48 -4.59
C LEU A 24 -11.48 9.16 -3.37
N GLU A 25 -12.11 10.21 -2.84
CA GLU A 25 -11.73 10.83 -1.56
C GLU A 25 -12.40 10.17 -0.34
N ASP A 26 -13.45 9.38 -0.54
CA ASP A 26 -14.18 8.70 0.53
C ASP A 26 -13.58 7.32 0.85
N ALA A 27 -13.22 7.10 2.11
CA ALA A 27 -12.54 5.89 2.56
C ALA A 27 -13.39 4.62 2.39
N TYR A 28 -14.69 4.71 2.61
CA TYR A 28 -15.60 3.58 2.50
C TYR A 28 -15.78 3.17 1.02
N ALA A 29 -16.12 4.13 0.17
CA ALA A 29 -16.33 3.90 -1.26
C ALA A 29 -15.03 3.45 -1.94
N MET A 30 -13.88 4.02 -1.57
CA MET A 30 -12.57 3.55 -2.04
C MET A 30 -12.29 2.11 -1.58
N GLY A 31 -12.66 1.76 -0.35
CA GLY A 31 -12.54 0.38 0.14
C GLY A 31 -13.40 -0.63 -0.61
N GLU A 32 -14.65 -0.28 -0.95
CA GLU A 32 -15.50 -1.14 -1.78
C GLU A 32 -14.93 -1.30 -3.21
N LEU A 33 -14.40 -0.22 -3.79
CA LEU A 33 -13.77 -0.26 -5.09
C LEU A 33 -12.48 -1.11 -5.08
N ALA A 34 -11.65 -0.96 -4.04
CA ALA A 34 -10.45 -1.78 -3.83
C ALA A 34 -10.81 -3.26 -3.71
N ARG A 35 -11.86 -3.60 -2.96
CA ARG A 35 -12.39 -4.97 -2.85
C ARG A 35 -12.86 -5.49 -4.20
N ALA A 36 -13.62 -4.70 -4.96
CA ALA A 36 -14.15 -5.09 -6.26
C ALA A 36 -13.03 -5.34 -7.28
N TRP A 37 -12.05 -4.45 -7.39
CA TRP A 37 -10.88 -4.64 -8.26
C TRP A 37 -10.08 -5.87 -7.89
N THR A 38 -9.81 -6.05 -6.59
CA THR A 38 -9.08 -7.21 -6.08
C THR A 38 -9.79 -8.52 -6.43
N SER A 39 -11.09 -8.63 -6.14
CA SER A 39 -11.88 -9.80 -6.50
C SER A 39 -11.90 -10.02 -8.01
N GLY A 40 -12.16 -8.99 -8.80
CA GLY A 40 -12.28 -9.11 -10.26
C GLY A 40 -11.01 -9.63 -10.93
N PHE A 41 -9.85 -9.12 -10.49
CA PHE A 41 -8.55 -9.47 -11.07
C PHE A 41 -7.97 -10.76 -10.49
N GLN A 42 -8.05 -10.97 -9.17
CA GLN A 42 -7.36 -12.08 -8.52
C GLN A 42 -8.17 -13.38 -8.54
N SER A 43 -9.51 -13.34 -8.67
CA SER A 43 -10.38 -14.50 -8.46
C SER A 43 -9.88 -15.75 -9.18
N PRO A 44 -9.63 -16.86 -8.47
CA PRO A 44 -9.21 -18.10 -9.08
C PRO A 44 -10.24 -18.60 -10.12
N ARG A 45 -9.77 -19.07 -11.28
CA ARG A 45 -10.63 -19.63 -12.33
C ARG A 45 -10.11 -21.01 -12.77
N PRO A 46 -10.98 -21.90 -13.28
CA PRO A 46 -10.54 -23.18 -13.83
C PRO A 46 -9.43 -22.99 -14.85
N ALA A 47 -8.40 -23.83 -14.76
CA ALA A 47 -7.33 -23.84 -15.74
C ALA A 47 -7.91 -24.21 -17.12
N LYS A 48 -7.69 -23.36 -18.13
CA LYS A 48 -8.05 -23.70 -19.52
C LYS A 48 -7.39 -25.03 -19.91
N GLY A 49 -8.17 -25.99 -20.39
CA GLY A 49 -7.69 -27.31 -20.81
C GLY A 49 -7.58 -28.36 -19.69
N ALA A 50 -7.95 -28.05 -18.44
CA ALA A 50 -8.12 -29.06 -17.40
C ALA A 50 -9.47 -29.78 -17.60
N GLY A 51 -9.44 -31.02 -18.11
CA GLY A 51 -10.63 -31.78 -18.52
C GLY A 51 -11.65 -32.09 -17.42
N ASP A 52 -11.27 -31.96 -16.14
CA ASP A 52 -12.16 -32.22 -15.00
C ASP A 52 -12.55 -30.95 -14.22
N GLY A 53 -12.05 -29.77 -14.63
CA GLY A 53 -12.28 -28.50 -13.94
C GLY A 53 -11.75 -28.41 -12.50
N ARG A 54 -11.03 -29.42 -11.99
CA ARG A 54 -10.57 -29.46 -10.59
C ARG A 54 -9.38 -28.54 -10.33
N ARG A 55 -8.55 -28.31 -11.35
CA ARG A 55 -7.42 -27.40 -11.25
C ARG A 55 -7.89 -25.96 -11.43
N VAL A 56 -7.82 -25.18 -10.35
CA VAL A 56 -8.12 -23.76 -10.34
C VAL A 56 -6.81 -22.97 -10.24
N LEU A 57 -6.66 -21.92 -11.04
CA LEU A 57 -5.48 -21.05 -11.06
C LEU A 57 -5.86 -19.63 -10.65
N LEU A 58 -5.05 -19.05 -9.77
CA LEU A 58 -5.06 -17.61 -9.53
C LEU A 58 -4.79 -16.90 -10.86
N GLN A 59 -5.63 -15.93 -11.21
CA GLN A 59 -5.50 -15.22 -12.49
C GLN A 59 -4.38 -14.18 -12.45
N GLY A 60 -4.14 -13.59 -11.28
CA GLY A 60 -3.01 -12.71 -10.99
C GLY A 60 -3.06 -12.25 -9.53
N VAL A 61 -2.04 -11.50 -9.11
CA VAL A 61 -2.00 -10.84 -7.80
C VAL A 61 -2.18 -9.34 -8.00
N MET A 62 -3.13 -8.76 -7.27
CA MET A 62 -3.25 -7.31 -7.11
C MET A 62 -2.35 -6.87 -5.97
N THR A 63 -1.58 -5.82 -6.22
CA THR A 63 -0.65 -5.24 -5.26
C THR A 63 -1.16 -3.87 -4.90
N LEU A 64 -1.87 -3.81 -3.78
CA LEU A 64 -2.50 -2.58 -3.30
C LEU A 64 -1.42 -1.56 -3.00
N LYS A 65 -1.56 -0.34 -3.53
CA LYS A 65 -0.56 0.70 -3.35
C LYS A 65 -1.19 2.06 -3.08
N HIS A 66 -0.52 2.95 -2.35
CA HIS A 66 0.78 2.81 -1.68
C HIS A 66 0.52 2.90 -0.18
N MET A 67 0.85 1.84 0.56
CA MET A 67 0.58 1.72 2.00
C MET A 67 1.67 2.46 2.79
N ALA A 68 1.40 3.58 3.45
CA ALA A 68 0.11 4.29 3.56
C ALA A 68 0.29 5.82 3.52
N ALA A 69 -0.83 6.52 3.37
CA ALA A 69 -0.90 7.99 3.38
C ALA A 69 0.00 8.70 2.35
N ASN A 70 0.28 8.04 1.23
CA ASN A 70 1.02 8.62 0.11
C ASN A 70 0.11 9.44 -0.80
N SER A 71 -0.04 10.74 -0.52
CA SER A 71 -0.92 11.65 -1.26
C SER A 71 -0.28 13.01 -1.57
N LEU A 72 1.05 13.05 -1.68
CA LEU A 72 1.83 14.24 -2.03
C LEU A 72 2.93 13.84 -3.01
N GLU A 73 3.03 14.52 -4.15
CA GLU A 73 4.11 14.26 -5.13
C GLU A 73 5.30 15.19 -4.89
N ASN A 74 5.07 16.50 -4.98
CA ASN A 74 6.09 17.52 -4.82
C ASN A 74 5.42 18.83 -4.41
N THR A 75 5.68 19.31 -3.19
CA THR A 75 5.18 20.57 -2.67
C THR A 75 6.20 21.10 -1.68
N ALA A 76 6.94 22.14 -2.09
CA ALA A 76 8.01 22.72 -1.30
C ALA A 76 7.59 22.98 0.17
N PRO A 77 8.40 22.56 1.16
CA PRO A 77 9.77 22.03 1.04
C PRO A 77 9.87 20.51 0.82
N TYR A 78 8.75 19.81 0.66
CA TYR A 78 8.68 18.35 0.64
C TYR A 78 8.44 17.75 -0.74
N ASP A 79 8.83 16.50 -0.91
CA ASP A 79 8.38 15.64 -2.01
C ASP A 79 8.02 14.25 -1.47
N ARG A 80 7.48 13.40 -2.35
CA ARG A 80 7.02 12.05 -1.99
C ARG A 80 8.09 11.19 -1.30
N HIS A 81 9.37 11.45 -1.52
CA HIS A 81 10.49 10.68 -1.01
C HIS A 81 10.90 11.07 0.41
N ASN A 82 10.53 12.26 0.90
CA ASN A 82 11.01 12.78 2.19
C ASN A 82 9.93 13.21 3.18
N PHE A 83 8.66 13.33 2.76
CA PHE A 83 7.64 13.85 3.66
C PHE A 83 7.22 12.83 4.73
N ASP A 84 6.87 13.33 5.92
CA ASP A 84 6.09 12.59 6.91
C ASP A 84 4.61 12.97 6.80
N ALA A 85 3.72 11.98 6.71
CA ALA A 85 2.28 12.23 6.54
C ALA A 85 1.65 12.93 7.75
N GLY A 86 2.17 12.72 8.95
CA GLY A 86 1.77 13.42 10.17
C GLY A 86 2.09 14.91 10.07
N GLU A 87 3.32 15.24 9.65
CA GLU A 87 3.76 16.63 9.49
C GLU A 87 3.09 17.34 8.31
N ALA A 88 3.01 16.70 7.15
CA ALA A 88 2.50 17.30 5.92
C ALA A 88 0.97 17.43 5.89
N HIS A 89 0.25 16.48 6.51
CA HIS A 89 -1.20 16.35 6.35
C HIS A 89 -1.96 16.14 7.68
N GLY A 90 -1.28 16.29 8.82
CA GLY A 90 -1.90 16.09 10.14
C GLY A 90 -2.42 14.66 10.34
N VAL A 91 -1.77 13.66 9.74
CA VAL A 91 -2.17 12.26 9.90
C VAL A 91 -1.71 11.76 11.26
N ASP A 92 -2.62 11.76 12.22
CA ASP A 92 -2.42 11.09 13.51
C ASP A 92 -2.83 9.61 13.45
N ARG A 93 -2.71 8.89 14.57
CA ARG A 93 -3.07 7.46 14.66
C ARG A 93 -4.54 7.20 14.38
N PHE A 94 -5.42 8.10 14.78
CA PHE A 94 -6.86 7.95 14.57
C PHE A 94 -7.18 8.11 13.08
N VAL A 95 -6.72 9.20 12.45
CA VAL A 95 -6.91 9.47 11.02
C VAL A 95 -6.26 8.37 10.17
N LEU A 96 -5.07 7.89 10.54
CA LEU A 96 -4.42 6.78 9.85
C LEU A 96 -5.31 5.54 9.84
N ALA A 97 -5.81 5.13 11.00
CA ALA A 97 -6.65 3.94 11.13
C ALA A 97 -8.03 4.12 10.48
N ASP A 98 -8.68 5.27 10.71
CA ASP A 98 -10.07 5.54 10.33
C ASP A 98 -10.24 5.92 8.86
N TYR A 99 -9.21 6.46 8.23
CA TYR A 99 -9.28 6.98 6.86
C TYR A 99 -8.31 6.23 5.93
N TYR A 100 -6.99 6.37 6.15
CA TYR A 100 -5.99 5.91 5.19
C TYR A 100 -5.83 4.38 5.09
N LEU A 101 -6.08 3.66 6.20
CA LEU A 101 -5.92 2.20 6.24
C LEU A 101 -7.19 1.44 5.85
N ARG A 102 -8.37 2.08 5.87
CA ARG A 102 -9.66 1.42 5.58
C ARG A 102 -9.70 0.75 4.21
N PRO A 103 -9.20 1.36 3.11
CA PRO A 103 -9.24 0.70 1.81
C PRO A 103 -8.40 -0.58 1.76
N PHE A 104 -7.25 -0.59 2.43
CA PHE A 104 -6.38 -1.77 2.55
C PHE A 104 -7.07 -2.87 3.36
N GLU A 105 -7.59 -2.53 4.55
CA GLU A 105 -8.34 -3.47 5.39
C GLU A 105 -9.48 -4.13 4.59
N ARG A 106 -10.27 -3.33 3.87
CA ARG A 106 -11.43 -3.81 3.14
C ARG A 106 -11.06 -4.78 2.02
N ALA A 107 -10.02 -4.47 1.26
CA ALA A 107 -9.54 -5.35 0.19
C ALA A 107 -8.89 -6.63 0.73
N ILE A 108 -8.13 -6.54 1.84
CA ILE A 108 -7.48 -7.71 2.45
C ILE A 108 -8.54 -8.65 3.04
N ARG A 109 -9.42 -8.15 3.91
CA ARG A 109 -10.45 -8.97 4.57
C ARG A 109 -11.55 -9.42 3.62
N GLY A 110 -11.92 -8.56 2.68
CA GLY A 110 -13.08 -8.75 1.81
C GLY A 110 -12.80 -9.43 0.47
N ALA A 111 -11.54 -9.50 0.04
CA ALA A 111 -11.16 -10.04 -1.27
C ALA A 111 -9.84 -10.84 -1.28
N ASP A 112 -9.23 -11.11 -0.11
CA ASP A 112 -7.95 -11.84 0.01
C ASP A 112 -6.86 -11.20 -0.88
N ALA A 113 -6.70 -9.88 -0.80
CA ALA A 113 -5.61 -9.17 -1.50
C ALA A 113 -4.26 -9.81 -1.17
N ARG A 114 -3.42 -10.08 -2.18
CA ARG A 114 -2.18 -10.87 -2.02
C ARG A 114 -0.89 -10.10 -2.26
N GLY A 115 -0.97 -8.80 -2.54
CA GLY A 115 0.18 -7.92 -2.63
C GLY A 115 -0.11 -6.59 -1.94
N ILE A 116 0.91 -6.06 -1.25
CA ILE A 116 0.93 -4.70 -0.72
C ILE A 116 2.24 -4.04 -1.17
N MET A 117 2.16 -2.79 -1.58
CA MET A 117 3.33 -1.95 -1.82
C MET A 117 3.45 -0.92 -0.70
N CYS A 118 4.55 -0.92 0.04
CA CYS A 118 4.83 0.14 1.01
C CYS A 118 5.26 1.42 0.27
N SER A 119 4.88 2.58 0.81
CA SER A 119 5.11 3.88 0.17
C SER A 119 6.50 4.48 0.44
N TYR A 120 6.82 5.53 -0.30
CA TYR A 120 8.04 6.33 -0.13
C TYR A 120 8.08 7.12 1.19
N ASN A 121 6.95 7.71 1.58
CA ASN A 121 6.84 8.66 2.68
C ASN A 121 7.01 7.98 4.05
N ALA A 122 7.22 8.81 5.07
CA ALA A 122 7.10 8.40 6.45
C ALA A 122 5.65 8.54 6.95
N VAL A 123 5.30 7.71 7.92
CA VAL A 123 4.01 7.76 8.63
C VAL A 123 4.32 7.69 10.12
N LEU A 124 3.95 8.75 10.85
CA LEU A 124 4.20 8.88 12.29
C LEU A 124 5.70 8.78 12.63
N GLY A 125 6.54 9.40 11.81
CA GLY A 125 7.99 9.48 11.97
C GLY A 125 8.78 8.26 11.50
N VAL A 126 8.13 7.27 10.88
CA VAL A 126 8.78 6.04 10.42
C VAL A 126 8.55 5.85 8.91
N PRO A 127 9.61 5.67 8.08
CA PRO A 127 9.47 5.33 6.67
C PRO A 127 8.52 4.15 6.48
N ALA A 128 7.55 4.24 5.57
CA ALA A 128 6.45 3.27 5.51
C ALA A 128 6.94 1.82 5.29
N CYS A 129 7.99 1.62 4.49
CA CYS A 129 8.61 0.31 4.28
C CYS A 129 9.38 -0.26 5.48
N LEU A 130 9.64 0.54 6.52
CA LEU A 130 10.24 0.11 7.79
C LEU A 130 9.20 0.13 8.92
N SER A 131 7.96 0.53 8.64
CA SER A 131 6.90 0.69 9.64
C SER A 131 6.30 -0.65 10.07
N SER A 132 5.64 -0.67 11.23
CA SER A 132 4.90 -1.85 11.69
C SER A 132 3.64 -2.14 10.89
N LEU A 133 3.23 -1.26 9.96
CA LEU A 133 1.93 -1.34 9.28
C LEU A 133 1.72 -2.67 8.55
N LEU A 134 2.80 -3.29 8.07
CA LEU A 134 2.74 -4.59 7.40
C LEU A 134 2.46 -5.72 8.41
N ARG A 135 3.20 -5.75 9.53
CA ARG A 135 2.91 -6.65 10.66
C ARG A 135 1.49 -6.47 11.17
N ASP A 136 1.06 -5.22 11.28
CA ASP A 136 -0.29 -4.86 11.72
C ASP A 136 -1.34 -5.38 10.73
N ALA A 137 -1.12 -5.26 9.42
CA ALA A 137 -2.01 -5.84 8.41
C ALA A 137 -2.10 -7.38 8.52
N ARG A 138 -0.99 -8.06 8.82
CA ARG A 138 -0.98 -9.51 9.06
C ARG A 138 -1.77 -9.87 10.31
N ALA A 139 -1.46 -9.22 11.43
CA ALA A 139 -2.04 -9.52 12.73
C ALA A 139 -3.52 -9.14 12.84
N GLN A 140 -3.90 -7.98 12.29
CA GLN A 140 -5.24 -7.41 12.48
C GLN A 140 -6.21 -7.81 11.36
N TRP A 141 -5.71 -7.93 10.12
CA TRP A 141 -6.56 -8.17 8.93
C TRP A 141 -6.33 -9.52 8.28
N GLY A 142 -5.33 -10.29 8.73
CA GLY A 142 -5.04 -11.63 8.21
C GLY A 142 -4.34 -11.63 6.86
N PHE A 143 -3.57 -10.59 6.54
CA PHE A 143 -2.80 -10.52 5.30
C PHE A 143 -1.77 -11.67 5.20
N ARG A 144 -1.82 -12.43 4.10
CA ARG A 144 -0.91 -13.57 3.84
C ARG A 144 -0.11 -13.41 2.55
N GLY A 145 -0.22 -12.25 1.92
CA GLY A 145 0.45 -11.95 0.67
C GLY A 145 1.91 -11.55 0.84
N TYR A 146 2.49 -11.12 -0.28
CA TYR A 146 3.83 -10.57 -0.32
C TYR A 146 3.79 -9.05 -0.17
N VAL A 147 4.91 -8.47 0.29
CA VAL A 147 5.12 -7.04 0.31
C VAL A 147 6.24 -6.69 -0.67
N THR A 148 6.05 -5.59 -1.40
CA THR A 148 7.11 -4.96 -2.18
C THR A 148 7.33 -3.53 -1.69
N SER A 149 8.54 -3.04 -1.84
CA SER A 149 8.79 -1.61 -1.81
C SER A 149 8.11 -0.95 -3.02
N ASP A 150 7.66 0.31 -2.90
CA ASP A 150 7.67 1.18 -4.08
C ASP A 150 9.13 1.26 -4.59
N SER A 151 9.33 1.68 -5.83
CA SER A 151 10.59 1.56 -6.55
C SER A 151 11.74 2.21 -5.78
N ASP A 152 12.54 1.40 -5.10
CA ASP A 152 13.65 1.80 -4.21
C ASP A 152 13.26 2.57 -2.93
N SER A 153 12.01 2.46 -2.47
CA SER A 153 11.54 3.13 -1.23
C SER A 153 12.28 2.73 0.05
N VAL A 154 12.96 1.57 0.05
CA VAL A 154 13.87 1.18 1.14
C VAL A 154 15.11 2.09 1.18
N ALA A 155 15.63 2.54 0.02
CA ALA A 155 16.76 3.46 -0.01
C ALA A 155 16.39 4.86 0.51
N ASN A 156 15.14 5.30 0.30
CA ASN A 156 14.70 6.61 0.80
C ASN A 156 14.80 6.71 2.33
N ALA A 157 14.72 5.58 3.06
CA ALA A 157 14.90 5.56 4.52
C ALA A 157 16.27 6.12 4.98
N TRP A 158 17.33 5.97 4.19
CA TRP A 158 18.67 6.50 4.53
C TRP A 158 19.11 7.69 3.66
N GLN A 159 18.58 7.79 2.43
CA GLN A 159 18.93 8.87 1.50
C GLN A 159 18.12 10.15 1.75
N ASP A 160 16.81 10.03 1.99
CA ASP A 160 15.90 11.17 1.97
C ASP A 160 15.37 11.46 3.37
N HIS A 161 14.87 10.42 4.05
CA HIS A 161 14.36 10.52 5.43
C HIS A 161 15.46 10.64 6.48
N ARG A 162 16.69 10.23 6.15
CA ARG A 162 17.82 10.13 7.11
C ARG A 162 17.46 9.37 8.39
N TYR A 163 16.50 8.44 8.30
CA TYR A 163 15.98 7.66 9.43
C TYR A 163 17.01 6.65 9.95
N VAL A 164 17.80 6.08 9.04
CA VAL A 164 18.96 5.24 9.37
C VAL A 164 20.20 5.70 8.63
N ARG A 165 21.37 5.27 9.12
CA ARG A 165 22.68 5.77 8.66
C ARG A 165 23.10 5.25 7.30
N ASP A 166 22.67 4.04 6.92
CA ASP A 166 23.16 3.36 5.73
C ASP A 166 22.14 2.41 5.11
N ALA A 167 22.38 2.06 3.85
CA ALA A 167 21.56 1.14 3.08
C ALA A 167 21.45 -0.25 3.73
N ARG A 168 22.53 -0.75 4.34
CA ARG A 168 22.55 -2.08 4.98
C ARG A 168 21.53 -2.15 6.10
N THR A 169 21.49 -1.13 6.96
CA THR A 169 20.56 -1.04 8.08
C THR A 169 19.12 -0.87 7.57
N ALA A 170 18.92 -0.04 6.54
CA ALA A 170 17.60 0.13 5.92
C ALA A 170 17.05 -1.19 5.37
N THR A 171 17.85 -1.92 4.59
CA THR A 171 17.48 -3.23 4.06
C THR A 171 17.21 -4.25 5.16
N ALA A 172 18.07 -4.31 6.19
CA ALA A 172 17.87 -5.25 7.29
C ALA A 172 16.53 -5.02 8.01
N LEU A 173 16.18 -3.76 8.31
CA LEU A 173 14.92 -3.43 8.96
C LEU A 173 13.70 -3.67 8.06
N ALA A 174 13.81 -3.38 6.76
CA ALA A 174 12.72 -3.61 5.81
C ALA A 174 12.36 -5.10 5.62
N LEU A 175 13.31 -6.01 5.92
CA LEU A 175 13.07 -7.46 5.86
C LEU A 175 12.46 -8.02 7.15
N VAL A 176 12.42 -7.23 8.24
CA VAL A 176 11.70 -7.59 9.46
C VAL A 176 10.23 -7.21 9.25
N ASP A 177 9.53 -7.96 8.40
CA ASP A 177 8.06 -8.02 8.34
C ASP A 177 7.59 -9.10 9.33
#